data_AF-A0A8X6RMC5-F1
#
_entry.id   AF-A0A8X6RMC5-F1
#
_cell.length_a   1.000
_cell.length_b   1.000
_cell.length_c   1.000
_cell.angle_alpha   90.00
_cell.angle_beta   90.00
_cell.angle_gamma   90.00
#
_symmetry.space_group_name_H-M   'P 1'
#
loop_
_entity.id
_entity.type
_entity.pdbx_description
1 polymer ?
#
loop_
_entity_poly.entity_id
_entity_poly.type
_entity_poly.pdbx_seq_one_letter_code
_entity_poly.pdbx_strand_id
1 'polypeptide(L)'
;MASTRVAPVQTISLPKLELCGALLLAELLHTFKKSLNITHDTYLWCDLTITLSWINNPPVKGNQFVQHRVGKIHTLTLKESWHHIPGKLNPAEWATRGLPLPETTS
;
A
#
# COMPACT_ATOMS: atom_id res chain seq x y z
N MET A 1 -19.44 -8.82 -19.01
CA MET A 1 -18.88 -8.52 -17.68
C MET A 1 -17.81 -9.56 -17.38
N ALA A 2 -16.53 -9.22 -17.55
CA ALA A 2 -15.43 -10.13 -17.27
C ALA A 2 -14.51 -9.46 -16.24
N SER A 3 -14.64 -9.87 -14.98
CA SER A 3 -13.64 -9.56 -13.97
C SER A 3 -12.54 -10.59 -14.12
N THR A 4 -11.36 -10.17 -14.58
CA THR A 4 -10.18 -11.02 -14.68
C THR A 4 -9.67 -11.34 -13.27
N ARG A 5 -10.40 -12.20 -12.55
CA ARG A 5 -9.95 -12.79 -11.29
C ARG A 5 -8.91 -13.85 -11.62
N VAL A 6 -7.64 -13.47 -11.56
CA VAL A 6 -6.58 -14.47 -11.38
C VAL A 6 -6.61 -14.85 -9.90
N ALA A 7 -7.16 -16.04 -9.60
CA ALA A 7 -7.18 -16.57 -8.24
C ALA A 7 -5.73 -16.88 -7.79
N PRO A 8 -5.26 -16.43 -6.62
CA PRO A 8 -3.94 -16.80 -6.13
C PRO A 8 -3.97 -18.18 -5.44
N VAL A 9 -2.89 -18.94 -5.63
CA VAL A 9 -2.62 -20.30 -5.12
C VAL A 9 -2.52 -20.37 -3.58
N GLN A 10 -2.62 -19.23 -2.88
CA GLN A 10 -2.89 -19.13 -1.44
C GLN A 10 -3.75 -17.88 -1.19
N THR A 11 -4.84 -17.99 -0.42
CA THR A 11 -5.69 -16.83 -0.06
C THR A 11 -4.96 -15.90 0.91
N ILE A 12 -4.20 -14.97 0.36
CA ILE A 12 -3.67 -13.82 1.11
C ILE A 12 -4.85 -12.88 1.39
N SER A 13 -5.01 -12.47 2.66
CA SER A 13 -6.08 -11.55 3.03
C SER A 13 -5.82 -10.15 2.46
N LEU A 14 -6.89 -9.39 2.20
CA LEU A 14 -6.80 -8.03 1.68
C LEU A 14 -5.82 -7.13 2.48
N PRO A 15 -5.80 -7.11 3.83
CA PRO A 15 -4.81 -6.33 4.58
C PRO A 15 -3.35 -6.72 4.32
N LYS A 16 -3.09 -8.00 4.03
CA LYS A 16 -1.74 -8.47 3.69
C LYS A 16 -1.34 -8.03 2.27
N LEU A 17 -2.29 -7.92 1.34
CA LEU A 17 -2.05 -7.37 0.01
C LEU A 17 -1.74 -5.87 0.09
N GLU A 18 -2.51 -5.11 0.85
CA GLU A 18 -2.22 -3.69 1.08
C GLU A 18 -0.86 -3.48 1.77
N LEU A 19 -0.49 -4.34 2.72
CA LEU A 19 0.84 -4.28 3.33
C LEU A 19 1.97 -4.56 2.32
N CYS A 20 1.74 -5.43 1.33
CA CYS A 20 2.69 -5.62 0.23
C CYS A 20 2.77 -4.38 -0.66
N GLY A 21 1.64 -3.73 -0.96
CA GLY A 21 1.61 -2.47 -1.71
C GLY A 21 2.37 -1.35 -0.99
N ALA A 22 2.18 -1.22 0.32
CA ALA A 22 2.90 -0.28 1.17
C ALA A 22 4.43 -0.54 1.15
N LEU A 23 4.86 -1.81 1.23
CA LEU A 23 6.27 -2.14 1.14
C LEU A 23 6.86 -1.79 -0.24
N LEU A 24 6.14 -2.10 -1.32
CA LEU A 24 6.58 -1.76 -2.67
C LEU A 24 6.74 -0.25 -2.84
N LEU A 25 5.80 0.54 -2.34
CA LEU A 25 5.88 2.00 -2.34
C LEU A 25 7.12 2.51 -1.58
N ALA A 26 7.41 1.95 -0.41
CA ALA A 26 8.58 2.30 0.39
C ALA A 26 9.90 2.01 -0.35
N GLU A 27 10.02 0.85 -1.00
CA GLU A 27 11.20 0.46 -1.78
C GLU A 27 11.40 1.34 -3.01
N LEU A 28 10.30 1.63 -3.72
CA LEU A 28 10.32 2.51 -4.89
C LEU A 28 10.73 3.93 -4.50
N LEU A 29 10.13 4.48 -3.45
CA LEU A 29 10.46 5.81 -2.96
C LEU A 29 11.92 5.90 -2.53
N HIS A 30 12.42 4.91 -1.79
CA HIS A 30 13.82 4.87 -1.39
C HIS A 30 14.76 4.88 -2.60
N THR A 31 14.47 4.04 -3.60
CA THR A 31 15.24 3.96 -4.84
C THR A 31 15.21 5.28 -5.60
N PHE A 32 14.03 5.89 -5.73
CA PHE A 32 13.80 7.13 -6.46
C PHE A 32 14.48 8.34 -5.78
N LYS A 33 14.35 8.47 -4.46
CA LYS A 33 15.04 9.53 -3.70
C LYS A 33 16.56 9.40 -3.82
N LYS A 34 17.07 8.17 -3.75
CA LYS A 34 18.50 7.89 -3.89
C LYS A 34 19.01 8.20 -5.29
N SER A 35 18.28 7.82 -6.35
CA SER A 35 18.72 8.04 -7.73
C SER A 35 18.68 9.51 -8.14
N LEU A 36 17.74 10.29 -7.62
CA LEU A 36 17.56 11.71 -7.94
C LEU A 36 18.12 12.66 -6.87
N ASN A 37 18.75 12.12 -5.82
CA ASN A 37 19.29 12.89 -4.69
C ASN A 37 18.25 13.84 -4.04
N ILE A 38 17.01 13.38 -3.89
CA ILE A 38 15.90 14.16 -3.34
C ILE A 38 15.85 13.99 -1.82
N THR A 39 15.88 15.11 -1.10
CA THR A 39 15.84 15.14 0.39
C THR A 39 14.53 15.66 0.96
N HIS A 40 13.54 16.00 0.13
CA HIS A 40 12.24 16.51 0.58
C HIS A 40 11.45 15.52 1.45
N ASP A 41 10.58 16.08 2.28
CA ASP A 41 9.62 15.29 3.06
C ASP A 41 8.68 14.50 2.17
N THR A 42 8.26 13.34 2.66
CA THR A 42 7.43 12.40 1.92
C THR A 42 6.22 12.01 2.73
N TYR A 43 5.05 12.08 2.10
CA TYR A 43 3.77 11.67 2.65
C TYR A 43 3.31 10.39 1.96
N LEU A 44 3.10 9.34 2.74
CA LEU A 44 2.74 8.00 2.29
C LEU A 44 1.32 7.70 2.77
N TRP A 45 0.47 7.22 1.86
CA TRP A 45 -0.95 7.05 2.14
C TRP A 45 -1.35 5.58 2.00
N CYS A 46 -2.11 5.10 2.99
CA CYS A 46 -2.82 3.81 2.95
C CYS A 46 -4.30 4.02 3.22
N ASP A 47 -5.15 3.23 2.59
CA ASP A 47 -6.61 3.33 2.74
C ASP A 47 -7.22 2.26 3.66
N LEU A 48 -6.49 1.20 3.96
CA LEU A 48 -6.86 0.27 5.02
C LEU A 48 -6.26 0.68 6.36
N THR A 49 -7.14 1.04 7.28
CA THR A 49 -6.82 1.33 8.68
C THR A 49 -6.11 0.17 9.37
N ILE A 50 -6.41 -1.09 9.02
CA ILE A 50 -5.70 -2.27 9.56
C ILE A 50 -4.23 -2.26 9.12
N THR A 51 -3.97 -2.01 7.85
CA THR A 51 -2.60 -1.93 7.31
C THR A 51 -1.83 -0.79 7.97
N LEU A 52 -2.44 0.38 8.08
CA LEU A 52 -1.85 1.52 8.78
C LEU A 52 -1.61 1.22 10.27
N SER A 53 -2.54 0.52 10.93
CA SER A 53 -2.38 0.09 12.32
C SER A 53 -1.19 -0.85 12.46
N TRP A 54 -0.95 -1.77 11.52
CA TRP A 54 0.22 -2.64 11.55
C TRP A 54 1.53 -1.89 11.32
N ILE A 55 1.55 -0.92 10.39
CA ILE A 55 2.72 -0.07 10.17
C ILE A 55 3.03 0.73 11.45
N ASN A 56 2.01 1.26 12.11
CA ASN A 56 2.22 2.04 13.33
C ASN A 56 2.57 1.17 14.54
N ASN A 57 1.89 0.04 14.69
CA ASN A 57 2.00 -0.84 15.84
C ASN A 57 2.04 -2.29 15.36
N PRO A 58 3.22 -2.80 14.96
CA PRO A 58 3.33 -4.17 14.48
C PRO A 58 2.92 -5.16 15.59
N PRO A 59 2.21 -6.25 15.24
CA PRO A 59 1.78 -7.23 16.22
C PRO A 59 2.99 -7.85 16.93
N VAL A 60 2.92 -7.96 18.26
CA VAL A 60 4.04 -8.46 19.09
C VAL A 60 4.27 -9.96 18.90
N LYS A 61 3.21 -10.74 18.62
CA LYS A 61 3.28 -12.20 18.44
C LYS A 61 2.41 -12.66 17.26
N GLY A 62 2.77 -13.81 16.68
CA GLY A 62 1.87 -14.61 15.84
C GLY A 62 1.70 -14.21 14.38
N ASN A 63 2.39 -13.16 13.88
CA ASN A 63 2.25 -12.76 12.48
C ASN A 63 3.60 -12.32 11.86
N GLN A 64 4.50 -13.28 11.68
CA GLN A 64 5.83 -13.07 11.09
C GLN A 64 5.79 -12.40 9.71
N PHE A 65 4.76 -12.68 8.91
CA PHE A 65 4.55 -12.05 7.60
C PHE A 65 4.43 -10.53 7.72
N VAL A 66 3.61 -10.07 8.67
CA VAL A 66 3.40 -8.65 8.93
C VAL A 66 4.65 -8.05 9.58
N GLN A 67 5.23 -8.71 10.58
CA GLN A 67 6.42 -8.23 11.29
C GLN A 67 7.60 -7.98 10.34
N HIS A 68 7.93 -8.92 9.45
CA HIS A 68 9.03 -8.76 8.51
C HIS A 68 8.82 -7.58 7.55
N ARG A 69 7.60 -7.41 7.03
CA ARG A 69 7.29 -6.34 6.08
C ARG A 69 7.26 -4.98 6.75
N VAL A 70 6.65 -4.87 7.92
CA VAL A 70 6.65 -3.63 8.71
C VAL A 70 8.08 -3.25 9.10
N GLY A 71 8.89 -4.23 9.53
CA GLY A 71 10.32 -4.01 9.81
C GLY A 71 11.04 -3.41 8.60
N LYS A 72 10.84 -3.97 7.41
CA LYS A 72 11.44 -3.42 6.18
C LYS A 72 10.91 -2.01 5.84
N ILE A 73 9.61 -1.77 5.99
CA ILE A 73 9.02 -0.43 5.81
C ILE A 73 9.68 0.59 6.75
N HIS A 74 9.89 0.25 8.02
CA HIS A 74 10.54 1.12 9.00
C HIS A 74 12.04 1.34 8.72
N THR A 75 12.72 0.42 8.03
CA THR A 75 14.09 0.68 7.57
C THR A 75 14.18 1.63 6.38
N LEU A 76 13.10 1.78 5.61
CA LEU A 76 13.08 2.55 4.37
C LEU A 76 12.40 3.91 4.52
N THR A 77 11.49 4.04 5.49
CA THR A 77 10.61 5.20 5.66
C THR A 77 10.41 5.51 7.14
N LEU A 78 10.10 6.76 7.45
CA LEU A 78 9.71 7.17 8.79
C LEU A 78 8.27 6.73 9.05
N LYS A 79 7.99 6.29 10.28
CA LYS A 79 6.64 5.87 10.69
C LYS A 79 5.65 7.03 10.57
N GLU A 80 6.10 8.24 10.89
CA GLU A 80 5.32 9.48 10.92
C GLU A 80 4.90 9.94 9.52
N SER A 81 5.56 9.44 8.47
CA SER A 81 5.21 9.72 7.07
C SER A 81 3.96 8.97 6.60
N TRP A 82 3.45 8.02 7.38
CA TRP A 82 2.32 7.17 6.98
C TRP A 82 0.97 7.72 7.49
N HIS A 83 0.04 7.90 6.57
CA HIS A 83 -1.26 8.51 6.83
C HIS A 83 -2.40 7.68 6.24
N HIS A 84 -3.58 7.84 6.83
CA HIS A 84 -4.80 7.23 6.31
C HIS A 84 -5.43 8.14 5.25
N ILE A 85 -5.82 7.57 4.11
CA ILE A 85 -6.67 8.22 3.12
C ILE A 85 -7.93 7.38 2.89
N PRO A 86 -9.14 7.94 2.86
CA PRO A 86 -10.33 7.16 2.49
C PRO A 86 -10.15 6.54 1.09
N GLY A 87 -10.50 5.26 0.90
CA GLY A 87 -10.31 4.57 -0.38
C GLY A 87 -10.94 5.27 -1.60
N LYS A 88 -12.03 6.03 -1.40
CA LYS A 88 -12.63 6.86 -2.48
C LYS A 88 -11.72 7.98 -2.99
N LEU A 89 -10.78 8.41 -2.16
CA LEU A 89 -9.79 9.45 -2.45
C LEU A 89 -8.40 8.87 -2.71
N ASN A 90 -8.23 7.55 -2.61
CA ASN A 90 -6.97 6.88 -2.87
C ASN A 90 -6.73 6.80 -4.39
N PRO A 91 -5.69 7.47 -4.94
CA PRO A 91 -5.41 7.38 -6.37
C PRO A 91 -5.09 5.94 -6.84
N ALA A 92 -4.55 5.10 -5.94
CA ALA A 92 -4.25 3.71 -6.26
C ALA A 92 -5.53 2.88 -6.50
N GLU A 93 -6.65 3.23 -5.84
CA GLU A 93 -7.93 2.57 -6.02
C GLU A 93 -8.54 2.84 -7.40
N TRP A 94 -8.31 4.03 -7.96
CA TRP A 94 -8.69 4.31 -9.35
C TRP A 94 -7.85 3.50 -10.34
N ALA A 95 -6.56 3.31 -10.04
CA ALA A 95 -5.67 2.51 -10.87
C ALA A 95 -6.01 1.00 -10.83
N THR A 96 -6.48 0.48 -9.69
CA THR A 96 -6.78 -0.96 -9.52
C THR A 96 -8.21 -1.33 -9.93
N ARG A 97 -9.20 -0.43 -9.78
CA ARG A 97 -10.60 -0.70 -10.18
C ARG A 97 -10.89 -0.40 -11.64
N GLY A 98 -10.03 0.36 -12.31
CA GLY A 98 -10.27 0.87 -13.66
C GLY A 98 -11.15 2.12 -13.65
N LEU A 99 -11.02 2.94 -14.68
CA LEU A 99 -11.86 4.12 -14.88
C LEU A 99 -13.29 3.68 -15.23
N PRO A 100 -14.34 4.30 -14.67
CA PRO A 100 -15.70 4.08 -15.17
C PRO A 100 -15.74 4.45 -16.65
N LEU A 101 -16.26 3.55 -17.49
CA LEU A 101 -16.46 3.83 -18.90
C LEU A 101 -17.39 5.06 -19.00
N PRO A 102 -17.08 6.06 -19.84
CA PRO A 102 -17.99 7.16 -20.06
C PRO A 102 -19.31 6.59 -20.56
N GLU A 103 -20.42 6.98 -19.93
CA GLU A 103 -21.74 6.58 -20.40
C GLU A 103 -21.90 7.09 -21.83
N THR A 104 -21.94 6.16 -22.78
CA THR A 104 -22.29 6.48 -24.17
C THR A 104 -23.72 6.96 -24.16
N THR A 105 -23.90 8.27 -24.22
CA THR A 105 -25.17 8.92 -24.48
C THR A 105 -25.65 8.42 -25.84
N SER A 106 -26.70 7.61 -25.84
CA SER A 106 -27.50 7.28 -27.03
C SER A 106 -28.68 8.23 -27.12
#